data_AF-A0A524QRR1-F1
#
_entry.id   AF-A0A524QRR1-F1
#
_cell.length_a   1.000
_cell.length_b   1.000
_cell.length_c   1.000
_cell.angle_alpha   90.00
_cell.angle_beta   90.00
_cell.angle_gamma   90.00
#
_symmetry.space_group_name_H-M   'P 1'
#
loop_
_entity.id
_entity.type
_entity.pdbx_description
1 polymer ?
#
loop_
_entity_poly.entity_id
_entity_poly.type
_entity_poly.pdbx_seq_one_letter_code
_entity_poly.pdbx_strand_id
1 'polypeptide(L)'
;MLHFRLDGNHWMTTTLKAKVFFLLAFNFILPSLNAQLYSLETKDLRLIYYGQVESYLVPHVARCFENSLAFHEGLWNYTPSQEITVFLHDFSDYGNAGASAASENRISVAIAPISYVYETAPANERMNAIMNHEIVHIIAGDKASGSDEFFRSVFRGKVGETPENPLSIIYSHLTTPRRSAPRW
;
A
#
# COMPACT_ATOMS: atom_id res chain seq x y z
N MET A 1 -2.07 18.91 -77.71
CA MET A 1 -1.27 18.12 -76.75
C MET A 1 -1.35 18.83 -75.40
N LEU A 2 -2.35 18.48 -74.57
CA LEU A 2 -2.53 19.05 -73.23
C LEU A 2 -2.43 17.89 -72.24
N HIS A 3 -1.34 17.89 -71.46
CA HIS A 3 -1.08 16.94 -70.39
C HIS A 3 -1.92 17.35 -69.18
N PHE A 4 -2.88 16.52 -68.77
CA PHE A 4 -3.52 16.63 -67.46
C PHE A 4 -2.73 15.77 -66.47
N ARG A 5 -2.04 16.43 -65.53
CA ARG A 5 -1.37 15.81 -64.38
C ARG A 5 -2.41 15.59 -63.29
N LEU A 6 -2.63 14.35 -62.87
CA LEU A 6 -3.53 14.01 -61.77
C LEU A 6 -2.80 14.19 -60.45
N ASP A 7 -3.16 15.21 -59.68
CA ASP A 7 -2.65 15.47 -58.33
C ASP A 7 -3.30 14.51 -57.31
N GLY A 8 -2.67 13.35 -57.13
CA GLY A 8 -3.20 12.22 -56.35
C GLY A 8 -2.93 12.19 -54.84
N ASN A 9 -2.57 13.31 -54.17
CA ASN A 9 -2.09 13.25 -52.78
C ASN A 9 -2.91 14.02 -51.72
N HIS A 10 -3.96 14.76 -52.10
CA HIS A 10 -4.75 15.55 -51.13
C HIS A 10 -5.76 14.73 -50.29
N TRP A 11 -6.24 13.60 -50.82
CA TRP A 11 -7.29 12.79 -50.19
C TRP A 11 -6.79 11.93 -49.02
N MET A 12 -5.55 11.42 -49.11
CA MET A 12 -4.93 10.59 -48.07
C MET A 12 -4.44 11.41 -46.86
N THR A 13 -3.96 12.63 -47.07
CA THR A 13 -3.47 13.49 -45.98
C THR A 13 -4.59 14.05 -45.12
N THR A 14 -5.75 14.33 -45.73
CA THR A 14 -6.93 14.88 -45.02
C THR A 14 -7.60 13.83 -44.14
N THR A 15 -7.66 12.57 -44.60
CA THR A 15 -8.20 11.44 -43.82
C THR A 15 -7.27 11.02 -42.68
N LEU A 16 -5.94 11.08 -42.87
CA LEU A 16 -4.97 10.84 -41.80
C LEU A 16 -5.04 11.93 -40.72
N LYS A 17 -5.11 13.20 -41.13
CA LYS A 17 -5.27 14.35 -40.21
C LYS A 17 -6.58 14.27 -39.44
N ALA A 18 -7.69 13.90 -40.09
CA ALA A 18 -8.98 13.72 -39.42
C ALA A 18 -8.96 12.56 -38.41
N LYS A 19 -8.31 11.43 -38.74
CA LYS A 19 -8.14 10.31 -37.81
C LYS A 19 -7.26 10.68 -36.61
N VAL A 20 -6.17 11.41 -36.83
CA VAL A 20 -5.29 11.91 -35.75
C VAL A 20 -6.03 12.92 -34.87
N PHE A 21 -6.81 13.82 -35.47
CA PHE A 21 -7.63 14.77 -34.73
C PHE A 21 -8.73 14.08 -33.92
N PHE A 22 -9.35 13.04 -34.47
CA PHE A 22 -10.34 12.23 -33.76
C PHE A 22 -9.71 11.44 -32.59
N LEU A 23 -8.52 10.84 -32.78
CA LEU A 23 -7.77 10.17 -31.70
C LEU A 23 -7.32 11.15 -30.60
N LEU A 24 -6.89 12.35 -30.97
CA LEU A 24 -6.52 13.40 -30.01
C LEU A 24 -7.74 13.93 -29.25
N ALA A 25 -8.87 14.17 -29.92
CA ALA A 25 -10.12 14.60 -29.29
C ALA A 25 -10.74 13.51 -28.40
N PHE A 26 -10.59 12.24 -28.77
CA PHE A 26 -11.07 11.10 -27.97
C PHE A 26 -10.35 11.01 -26.61
N ASN A 27 -9.07 11.38 -26.54
CA ASN A 27 -8.32 11.45 -25.28
C ASN A 27 -8.79 12.58 -24.35
N PHE A 28 -9.45 13.62 -24.87
CA PHE A 28 -9.97 14.74 -24.06
C PHE A 28 -11.38 14.48 -23.48
N ILE A 29 -12.08 13.43 -23.93
CA ILE A 29 -13.47 13.11 -23.50
C ILE A 29 -13.49 11.92 -22.54
N LEU A 30 -12.35 11.27 -22.27
CA LEU A 30 -12.29 10.24 -21.24
C LEU A 30 -12.57 10.90 -19.89
N PRO A 31 -13.63 10.50 -19.15
CA PRO A 31 -13.77 10.95 -17.77
C PRO A 31 -12.47 10.57 -17.06
N SER A 32 -11.94 11.49 -16.26
CA SER A 32 -10.85 11.16 -15.34
C SER A 32 -11.32 9.95 -14.54
N LEU A 33 -10.72 8.77 -14.80
CA LEU A 33 -10.84 7.62 -13.93
C LEU A 33 -10.21 8.05 -12.60
N ASN A 34 -11.04 8.60 -11.72
CA ASN A 34 -10.61 8.93 -10.37
C ASN A 34 -10.20 7.61 -9.73
N ALA A 35 -8.97 7.56 -9.20
CA ALA A 35 -8.54 6.43 -8.42
C ALA A 35 -9.58 6.17 -7.31
N GLN A 36 -10.03 4.93 -7.18
CA GLN A 36 -11.00 4.55 -6.15
C GLN A 36 -10.37 4.57 -4.75
N LEU A 37 -9.04 4.58 -4.70
CA LEU A 37 -8.22 4.66 -3.51
C LEU A 37 -7.77 6.11 -3.26
N TYR A 38 -7.89 6.50 -2.00
CA TYR A 38 -7.40 7.77 -1.47
C TYR A 38 -6.31 7.47 -0.45
N SER A 39 -5.43 8.45 -0.20
CA SER A 39 -4.42 8.35 0.83
C SER A 39 -4.39 9.57 1.76
N LEU A 40 -4.06 9.31 3.02
CA LEU A 40 -3.59 10.30 3.97
C LEU A 40 -2.17 9.91 4.40
N GLU A 41 -1.23 10.83 4.29
CA GLU A 41 0.17 10.60 4.62
C GLU A 41 0.60 11.49 5.79
N THR A 42 1.40 10.92 6.68
CA THR A 42 2.14 11.63 7.74
C THR A 42 3.63 11.31 7.59
N LYS A 43 4.44 11.60 8.61
CA LYS A 43 5.86 11.25 8.61
C LYS A 43 6.10 9.73 8.54
N ASP A 44 5.31 8.96 9.28
CA ASP A 44 5.55 7.52 9.49
C ASP A 44 4.36 6.65 9.03
N LEU A 45 3.26 7.28 8.58
CA LEU A 45 2.03 6.63 8.12
C LEU A 45 1.73 6.95 6.66
N ARG A 46 1.36 5.92 5.91
CA ARG A 46 0.58 6.05 4.67
C ARG A 46 -0.73 5.28 4.78
N LEU A 47 -1.82 6.00 5.02
CA LEU A 47 -3.14 5.44 5.21
C LEU A 47 -3.91 5.43 3.88
N ILE A 48 -4.10 4.25 3.30
CA ILE A 48 -4.84 4.02 2.06
C ILE A 48 -6.25 3.53 2.39
N TYR A 49 -7.27 4.10 1.75
CA TYR A 49 -8.68 3.76 2.01
C TYR A 49 -9.56 3.91 0.75
N TYR A 50 -10.75 3.31 0.77
CA TYR A 50 -11.70 3.37 -0.34
C TYR A 50 -12.65 4.57 -0.24
N GLY A 51 -12.58 5.43 -1.25
CA GLY A 51 -13.62 6.41 -1.55
C GLY A 51 -13.91 7.43 -0.43
N GLN A 52 -15.00 8.18 -0.64
CA GLN A 52 -15.53 9.09 0.38
C GLN A 52 -16.23 8.34 1.53
N VAL A 53 -16.66 7.08 1.31
CA VAL A 53 -17.45 6.31 2.28
C VAL A 53 -16.64 5.99 3.55
N GLU A 54 -15.35 5.70 3.43
CA GLU A 54 -14.49 5.39 4.58
C GLU A 54 -13.85 6.65 5.21
N SER A 55 -13.98 7.81 4.56
CA SER A 55 -13.28 9.05 4.93
C SER A 55 -13.57 9.54 6.35
N TYR A 56 -14.75 9.21 6.91
CA TYR A 56 -15.12 9.60 8.28
C TYR A 56 -14.22 8.95 9.34
N LEU A 57 -13.65 7.77 9.04
CA LEU A 57 -12.85 6.98 9.96
C LEU A 57 -11.37 7.38 9.91
N VAL A 58 -10.92 7.91 8.78
CA VAL A 58 -9.51 8.20 8.45
C VAL A 58 -8.80 9.05 9.52
N PRO A 59 -9.34 10.19 10.00
CA PRO A 59 -8.66 10.99 11.02
C PRO A 59 -8.52 10.26 12.36
N HIS A 60 -9.46 9.39 12.68
CA HIS A 60 -9.42 8.60 13.92
C HIS A 60 -8.38 7.49 13.84
N VAL A 61 -8.35 6.75 12.74
CA VAL A 61 -7.34 5.70 12.49
C VAL A 61 -5.93 6.28 12.50
N ALA A 62 -5.71 7.39 11.81
CA ALA A 62 -4.41 8.06 11.80
C ALA A 62 -3.95 8.42 13.21
N ARG A 63 -4.82 9.02 14.05
CA ARG A 63 -4.47 9.32 15.45
C ARG A 63 -4.19 8.06 16.28
N CYS A 64 -4.99 7.01 16.14
CA CYS A 64 -4.78 5.75 16.84
C CYS A 64 -3.43 5.12 16.45
N PHE A 65 -3.07 5.19 15.16
CA PHE A 65 -1.78 4.74 14.66
C PHE A 65 -0.64 5.55 15.27
N GLU A 66 -0.65 6.88 15.14
CA GLU A 66 0.43 7.75 15.63
C GLU A 66 0.64 7.60 17.14
N ASN A 67 -0.45 7.53 17.92
CA ASN A 67 -0.36 7.33 19.36
C ASN A 67 0.24 5.96 19.72
N SER A 68 -0.17 4.91 19.00
CA SER A 68 0.35 3.56 19.20
C SER A 68 1.83 3.47 18.82
N LEU A 69 2.20 4.05 17.68
CA LEU A 69 3.58 4.09 17.21
C LEU A 69 4.46 4.83 18.21
N ALA A 70 4.11 6.05 18.60
CA ALA A 70 4.89 6.85 19.53
C ALA A 70 5.12 6.15 20.89
N PHE A 71 4.10 5.45 21.41
CA PHE A 71 4.25 4.65 22.63
C PHE A 71 5.27 3.52 22.42
N HIS A 72 5.15 2.79 21.32
CA HIS A 72 6.00 1.64 21.05
C HIS A 72 7.43 1.99 20.60
N GLU A 73 7.64 3.12 19.92
CA GLU A 73 8.97 3.63 19.62
C GLU A 73 9.77 3.88 20.91
N GLY A 74 9.13 4.54 21.90
CA GLY A 74 9.74 4.78 23.20
C GLY A 74 9.99 3.49 24.00
N LEU A 75 9.04 2.55 23.97
CA LEU A 75 9.17 1.28 24.70
C LEU A 75 10.24 0.37 24.11
N TRP A 76 10.31 0.28 22.78
CA TRP A 76 11.14 -0.70 22.08
C TRP A 76 12.40 -0.12 21.45
N ASN A 77 12.65 1.19 21.54
CA ASN A 77 13.72 1.87 20.80
C ASN A 77 13.71 1.45 19.33
N TYR A 78 12.54 1.61 18.71
CA TYR A 78 12.29 1.32 17.31
C TYR A 78 11.99 2.64 16.60
N THR A 79 12.49 2.78 15.38
CA THR A 79 12.13 3.88 14.49
C THR A 79 11.92 3.28 13.11
N PRO A 80 10.75 3.44 12.48
CA PRO A 80 10.52 2.95 11.13
C PRO A 80 11.56 3.52 10.15
N SER A 81 12.17 2.64 9.36
CA SER A 81 13.07 3.06 8.26
C SER A 81 12.31 3.60 7.04
N GLN A 82 11.01 3.31 6.97
CA GLN A 82 10.07 3.69 5.93
C GLN A 82 8.69 3.85 6.54
N GLU A 83 7.82 4.61 5.87
CA GLU A 83 6.41 4.71 6.23
C GLU A 83 5.76 3.33 6.34
N ILE A 84 4.89 3.18 7.34
CA ILE A 84 4.04 2.01 7.49
C ILE A 84 2.75 2.26 6.72
N THR A 85 2.47 1.40 5.74
CA THR A 85 1.25 1.51 4.95
C THR A 85 0.09 0.86 5.71
N VAL A 86 -0.92 1.63 6.09
CA VAL A 86 -2.17 1.09 6.65
C VAL A 86 -3.22 1.08 5.55
N PHE A 87 -3.81 -0.08 5.28
CA PHE A 87 -4.86 -0.23 4.28
C PHE A 87 -6.20 -0.52 4.95
N LEU A 88 -7.15 0.41 4.83
CA LEU A 88 -8.54 0.24 5.27
C LEU A 88 -9.37 -0.39 4.15
N HIS A 89 -10.15 -1.40 4.50
CA HIS A 89 -11.06 -2.05 3.57
C HIS A 89 -12.29 -2.66 4.24
N ASP A 90 -13.35 -2.86 3.46
CA ASP A 90 -14.61 -3.49 3.86
C ASP A 90 -14.86 -4.80 3.11
N PHE A 91 -13.88 -5.70 3.13
CA PHE A 91 -13.91 -6.97 2.39
C PHE A 91 -14.26 -8.19 3.27
N SER A 92 -14.62 -7.96 4.52
CA SER A 92 -14.83 -9.00 5.53
C SER A 92 -16.01 -8.62 6.40
N ASP A 93 -16.85 -9.58 6.75
CA ASP A 93 -17.97 -9.40 7.69
C ASP A 93 -17.52 -9.42 9.16
N TYR A 94 -16.24 -9.70 9.41
CA TYR A 94 -15.63 -9.76 10.74
C TYR A 94 -14.51 -8.73 10.85
N GLY A 95 -14.50 -8.00 11.97
CA GLY A 95 -13.40 -7.10 12.32
C GLY A 95 -12.11 -7.89 12.53
N ASN A 96 -11.10 -7.58 11.72
CA ASN A 96 -9.81 -8.24 11.76
C ASN A 96 -8.72 -7.29 11.23
N ALA A 97 -7.48 -7.58 11.56
CA ALA A 97 -6.33 -6.88 11.01
C ALA A 97 -5.15 -7.83 10.85
N GLY A 98 -4.15 -7.38 10.12
CA GLY A 98 -2.92 -8.14 9.97
C GLY A 98 -1.76 -7.29 9.51
N ALA A 99 -0.64 -7.44 10.20
CA ALA A 99 0.61 -6.79 9.88
C ALA A 99 1.58 -7.70 9.11
N SER A 100 2.38 -7.07 8.26
CA SER A 100 3.50 -7.71 7.58
C SER A 100 4.66 -6.72 7.48
N ALA A 101 5.87 -7.22 7.72
CA ALA A 101 7.12 -6.51 7.48
C ALA A 101 7.89 -7.05 6.25
N ALA A 102 7.35 -8.05 5.55
CA ALA A 102 7.97 -8.62 4.36
C ALA A 102 7.91 -7.63 3.19
N SER A 103 9.07 -7.35 2.58
CA SER A 103 9.36 -6.29 1.57
C SER A 103 9.07 -4.84 1.99
N GLU A 104 8.00 -4.60 2.73
CA GLU A 104 7.55 -3.29 3.21
C GLU A 104 6.80 -3.48 4.53
N ASN A 105 6.62 -2.39 5.28
CA ASN A 105 5.77 -2.41 6.48
C ASN A 105 4.34 -2.10 6.06
N ARG A 106 3.43 -3.03 6.29
CA ARG A 106 2.01 -2.85 6.01
C ARG A 106 1.11 -3.44 7.07
N ILE A 107 -0.02 -2.79 7.30
CA ILE A 107 -1.11 -3.24 8.16
C ILE A 107 -2.38 -3.21 7.32
N SER A 108 -3.07 -4.34 7.20
CA SER A 108 -4.40 -4.42 6.60
C SER A 108 -5.43 -4.38 7.72
N VAL A 109 -6.49 -3.58 7.58
CA VAL A 109 -7.55 -3.45 8.58
C VAL A 109 -8.91 -3.61 7.91
N ALA A 110 -9.63 -4.65 8.31
CA ALA A 110 -11.04 -4.79 8.00
C ALA A 110 -11.87 -3.88 8.92
N ILE A 111 -12.65 -2.98 8.33
CA ILE A 111 -13.43 -1.99 9.09
C ILE A 111 -14.68 -2.57 9.76
N ALA A 112 -15.04 -3.83 9.50
CA ALA A 112 -16.16 -4.50 10.13
C ALA A 112 -16.03 -4.57 11.66
N PRO A 113 -17.13 -4.53 12.41
CA PRO A 113 -17.11 -4.59 13.87
C PRO A 113 -16.55 -5.93 14.37
N ILE A 114 -15.89 -5.88 15.53
CA ILE A 114 -15.49 -7.10 16.24
C ILE A 114 -16.72 -7.63 16.99
N SER A 115 -16.99 -8.94 16.89
CA SER A 115 -18.12 -9.55 17.59
C SER A 115 -17.80 -9.80 19.05
N TYR A 116 -18.45 -9.08 19.98
CA TYR A 116 -18.29 -9.33 21.42
C TYR A 116 -18.92 -10.64 21.91
N VAL A 117 -19.72 -11.31 21.08
CA VAL A 117 -20.36 -12.59 21.44
C VAL A 117 -19.44 -13.77 21.16
N TYR A 118 -18.64 -13.69 20.10
CA TYR A 118 -17.83 -14.80 19.61
C TYR A 118 -16.32 -14.56 19.74
N GLU A 119 -15.88 -13.30 19.84
CA GLU A 119 -14.47 -12.94 19.96
C GLU A 119 -14.12 -12.49 21.38
N THR A 120 -12.90 -12.82 21.81
CA THR A 120 -12.32 -12.22 23.02
C THR A 120 -11.74 -10.85 22.67
N ALA A 121 -12.63 -9.88 22.45
CA ALA A 121 -12.25 -8.52 22.12
C ALA A 121 -11.97 -7.71 23.40
N PRO A 122 -10.90 -6.91 23.43
CA PRO A 122 -10.69 -6.00 24.55
C PRO A 122 -11.79 -4.92 24.58
N ALA A 123 -12.06 -4.41 25.77
CA ALA A 123 -13.13 -3.43 25.99
C ALA A 123 -12.76 -2.00 25.57
N ASN A 124 -11.51 -1.75 25.16
CA ASN A 124 -11.08 -0.45 24.66
C ASN A 124 -11.64 -0.16 23.26
N GLU A 125 -11.47 1.08 22.80
CA GLU A 125 -11.90 1.47 21.46
C GLU A 125 -11.19 0.62 20.40
N ARG A 126 -11.98 0.10 19.45
CA ARG A 126 -11.55 -0.92 18.48
C ARG A 126 -10.32 -0.51 17.67
N MET A 127 -10.31 0.69 17.07
CA MET A 127 -9.18 1.11 16.25
C MET A 127 -7.93 1.33 17.09
N ASN A 128 -8.07 1.85 18.31
CA ASN A 128 -6.98 1.90 19.27
C ASN A 128 -6.43 0.50 19.61
N ALA A 129 -7.30 -0.47 19.88
CA ALA A 129 -6.91 -1.86 20.17
C ALA A 129 -6.14 -2.49 19.01
N ILE A 130 -6.69 -2.38 17.80
CA ILE A 130 -6.09 -2.90 16.57
C ILE A 130 -4.72 -2.26 16.33
N MET A 131 -4.60 -0.93 16.42
CA MET A 131 -3.32 -0.25 16.16
C MET A 131 -2.24 -0.63 17.17
N ASN A 132 -2.61 -0.87 18.44
CA ASN A 132 -1.65 -1.38 19.43
C ASN A 132 -1.25 -2.83 19.15
N HIS A 133 -2.19 -3.67 18.74
CA HIS A 133 -1.91 -5.06 18.37
C HIS A 133 -0.98 -5.15 17.15
N GLU A 134 -1.32 -4.47 16.06
CA GLU A 134 -0.62 -4.61 14.78
C GLU A 134 0.75 -3.93 14.76
N ILE A 135 0.94 -2.82 15.48
CA ILE A 135 2.26 -2.18 15.55
C ILE A 135 3.27 -3.07 16.26
N VAL A 136 2.87 -3.83 17.27
CA VAL A 136 3.76 -4.81 17.90
C VAL A 136 4.22 -5.87 16.89
N HIS A 137 3.33 -6.33 16.00
CA HIS A 137 3.72 -7.24 14.91
C HIS A 137 4.67 -6.60 13.91
N ILE A 138 4.48 -5.32 13.56
CA ILE A 138 5.45 -4.59 12.74
C ILE A 138 6.80 -4.55 13.41
N ILE A 139 6.87 -4.19 14.69
CA ILE A 139 8.14 -4.09 15.42
C ILE A 139 8.81 -5.46 15.55
N ALA A 140 8.05 -6.50 15.88
CA ALA A 140 8.54 -7.87 16.00
C ALA A 140 9.11 -8.39 14.67
N GLY A 141 8.54 -7.96 13.53
CA GLY A 141 9.01 -8.35 12.20
C GLY A 141 10.13 -7.47 11.62
N ASP A 142 10.04 -6.16 11.81
CA ASP A 142 10.83 -5.17 11.07
C ASP A 142 12.07 -4.70 11.82
N LYS A 143 12.07 -4.73 13.17
CA LYS A 143 13.19 -4.25 13.97
C LYS A 143 14.46 -5.02 13.64
N ALA A 144 15.38 -4.32 13.01
CA ALA A 144 16.61 -4.88 12.48
C ALA A 144 17.69 -5.08 13.54
N SER A 145 18.48 -6.12 13.33
CA SER A 145 19.82 -6.29 13.90
C SER A 145 20.87 -5.76 12.91
N GLY A 146 22.14 -5.66 13.36
CA GLY A 146 23.22 -5.13 12.50
C GLY A 146 23.42 -5.89 11.19
N SER A 147 23.19 -7.20 11.17
CA SER A 147 23.24 -8.00 9.93
C SER A 147 22.12 -7.62 8.97
N ASP A 148 20.90 -7.41 9.48
CA ASP A 148 19.75 -7.05 8.66
C ASP A 148 19.95 -5.67 8.03
N GLU A 149 20.47 -4.71 8.81
CA GLU A 149 20.83 -3.38 8.31
C GLU A 149 21.91 -3.44 7.22
N PHE A 150 22.94 -4.27 7.40
CA PHE A 150 23.95 -4.48 6.37
C PHE A 150 23.32 -4.95 5.05
N PHE A 151 22.49 -6.00 5.07
CA PHE A 151 21.87 -6.50 3.85
C PHE A 151 20.82 -5.54 3.26
N ARG A 152 20.06 -4.85 4.10
CA ARG A 152 19.14 -3.78 3.66
C ARG A 152 19.91 -2.65 2.97
N SER A 153 21.10 -2.31 3.43
CA SER A 153 21.95 -1.31 2.77
C SER A 153 22.47 -1.80 1.40
N VAL A 154 22.90 -3.07 1.30
CA VAL A 154 23.40 -3.68 0.06
C VAL A 154 22.29 -3.80 -0.98
N PHE A 155 21.10 -4.22 -0.57
CA PHE A 155 19.94 -4.42 -1.47
C PHE A 155 19.07 -3.17 -1.63
N ARG A 156 19.40 -2.08 -0.93
CA ARG A 156 18.63 -0.81 -0.90
C ARG A 156 17.19 -0.97 -0.43
N GLY A 157 16.97 -1.85 0.54
CA GLY A 157 15.67 -2.12 1.14
C GLY A 157 15.49 -3.57 1.54
N LYS A 158 14.25 -3.90 1.93
CA LYS A 158 13.84 -5.29 2.18
C LYS A 158 13.47 -5.95 0.87
N VAL A 159 13.78 -7.23 0.74
CA VAL A 159 13.49 -8.01 -0.48
C VAL A 159 12.25 -8.88 -0.25
N GLY A 160 11.30 -8.82 -1.19
CA GLY A 160 10.12 -9.68 -1.19
C GLY A 160 10.40 -11.03 -1.85
N GLU A 161 9.67 -12.05 -1.41
CA GLU A 161 9.72 -13.40 -1.97
C GLU A 161 8.81 -13.47 -3.20
N THR A 162 9.26 -14.12 -4.26
CA THR A 162 8.52 -14.26 -5.52
C THR A 162 8.76 -15.63 -6.16
N PRO A 163 7.73 -16.32 -6.65
CA PRO A 163 7.88 -17.65 -7.26
C PRO A 163 8.70 -17.64 -8.56
N GLU A 164 8.74 -16.52 -9.28
CA GLU A 164 9.51 -16.34 -10.52
C GLU A 164 11.03 -16.40 -10.27
N ASN A 165 11.47 -16.11 -9.05
CA ASN A 165 12.86 -16.18 -8.65
C ASN A 165 12.97 -16.84 -7.26
N PRO A 166 13.16 -18.16 -7.18
CA PRO A 166 13.20 -18.88 -5.89
C PRO A 166 14.36 -18.45 -4.98
N LEU A 167 15.42 -17.86 -5.53
CA LEU A 167 16.53 -17.31 -4.73
C LEU A 167 16.11 -16.07 -3.92
N SER A 168 14.98 -15.43 -4.26
CA SER A 168 14.40 -14.32 -3.48
C SER A 168 14.13 -14.69 -2.02
N ILE A 169 13.89 -15.97 -1.71
CA ILE A 169 13.72 -16.47 -0.33
C ILE A 169 14.98 -16.20 0.51
N ILE A 170 16.16 -16.40 -0.07
CA ILE A 170 17.44 -16.16 0.63
C ILE A 170 17.60 -14.66 0.89
N TYR A 171 17.34 -13.81 -0.11
CA TYR A 171 17.46 -12.36 0.04
C TYR A 171 16.42 -11.77 1.02
N SER A 172 15.19 -12.30 1.00
CA SER A 172 14.15 -12.00 1.98
C SER A 172 14.62 -12.36 3.39
N HIS A 173 15.16 -13.56 3.58
CA HIS A 173 15.68 -13.99 4.88
C HIS A 173 16.82 -13.10 5.39
N LEU A 174 17.71 -12.64 4.51
CA LEU A 174 18.82 -11.75 4.90
C LEU A 174 18.36 -10.35 5.31
N THR A 175 17.20 -9.88 4.83
CA THR A 175 16.69 -8.53 5.13
C THR A 175 15.58 -8.51 6.18
N THR A 176 14.86 -9.62 6.34
CA THR A 176 13.71 -9.77 7.24
C THR A 176 13.64 -11.19 7.83
N PRO A 177 14.68 -11.66 8.55
CA PRO A 177 14.77 -13.08 8.97
C PRO A 177 13.63 -13.53 9.88
N ARG A 178 13.08 -12.60 10.68
CA ARG A 178 11.97 -12.84 11.62
C ARG A 178 10.68 -13.27 10.92
N ARG A 179 10.52 -12.94 9.63
CA ARG A 179 9.38 -13.42 8.83
C ARG A 179 9.39 -14.95 8.66
N SER A 180 10.59 -15.51 8.50
CA SER A 180 10.83 -16.94 8.28
C SER A 180 11.06 -17.71 9.58
N ALA A 181 11.13 -17.03 10.72
CA ALA A 181 11.20 -17.67 12.03
C ALA A 181 9.82 -18.25 12.42
N PRO A 182 9.77 -19.31 13.24
CA PRO A 182 8.53 -19.73 13.90
C PRO A 182 7.92 -18.55 14.65
N ARG A 183 6.64 -18.29 14.38
CA ARG A 183 5.83 -17.24 15.02
C ARG A 183 4.67 -17.91 15.75
N TRP A 184 4.28 -17.34 16.88
CA TRP A 184 3.15 -17.78 17.71
C TRP A 184 2.03 -16.75 17.62
#